data_AF-A0A1M2UZP0-F1
#
_entry.id   AF-A0A1M2UZP0-F1
#
_cell.length_a   1.000
_cell.length_b   1.000
_cell.length_c   1.000
_cell.angle_alpha   90.00
_cell.angle_beta   90.00
_cell.angle_gamma   90.00
#
_symmetry.space_group_name_H-M   'P 1'
#
loop_
_entity.id
_entity.type
_entity.pdbx_description
1 polymer ?
#
loop_
_entity_poly.entity_id
_entity_poly.type
_entity_poly.pdbx_seq_one_letter_code
_entity_poly.pdbx_strand_id
1 'polypeptide(L)'
;MNYAYSLDTMNEEPNLQDPALTELQRNLTIRHAQIESNPDAWFTGNSVCELSTDGQWLVNFSRTEADMDALHTFRERATGTKSVVTLNEAKLIEGKCVDGMPDGAFVAVGSYEMTTTTTVPGMGLVESSLTNRTRMEGQAKNGRVDGPLYFASETSFPIAPGQVMTSFLQSQGTFIDGRETGKHLVLLKQANSVNTFVNEHRHASYGSHVQAQMYMGSRLIADGRSLNGIPHGWNTTYLESPAGQRVCYELGEIAAAERCDLQLPPVGLVGSLAEEELNQLIRQDNQGKYISPYTSDDVLAEWVNTVVIVNIGSTMGTLAGAAAGGAIAAAADFVPYGLGSLLMAAMTAEVGKRVGREAAIAASGGWDNIRASSDQSFDSADAMARYLIAKHGDSATYSEAVRVSTDLYPDLRAALKRAY
;
A
#
# COMPACT_ATOMS: atom_id res chain seq x y z
N MET A 1 0.59 -19.69 24.90
CA MET A 1 -0.74 -20.30 24.65
C MET A 1 -1.12 -19.89 23.23
N ASN A 2 -1.14 -20.82 22.29
CA ASN A 2 -1.62 -20.52 20.93
C ASN A 2 -3.13 -20.33 21.03
N TYR A 3 -3.61 -19.09 20.91
CA TYR A 3 -5.01 -18.81 20.61
C TYR A 3 -5.27 -19.34 19.18
N ALA A 4 -5.47 -20.65 19.08
CA ALA A 4 -5.63 -21.34 17.82
C ALA A 4 -6.90 -20.80 17.14
N TYR A 5 -6.72 -20.18 15.98
CA TYR A 5 -7.80 -19.83 15.07
C TYR A 5 -8.57 -21.12 14.76
N SER A 6 -9.85 -21.19 15.13
CA SER A 6 -10.67 -22.33 14.71
C SER A 6 -10.97 -22.15 13.23
N LEU A 7 -10.81 -23.23 12.45
CA LEU A 7 -11.13 -23.24 11.02
C LEU A 7 -12.57 -22.77 10.77
N ASP A 8 -13.48 -23.03 11.70
CA ASP A 8 -14.88 -22.61 11.64
C ASP A 8 -15.01 -21.08 11.56
N THR A 9 -14.23 -20.33 12.34
CA THR A 9 -14.28 -18.86 12.32
C THR A 9 -13.53 -18.22 11.16
N MET A 10 -12.57 -18.93 10.56
CA MET A 10 -11.72 -18.39 9.49
C MET A 10 -12.47 -18.21 8.16
N ASN A 11 -13.57 -18.94 7.95
CA ASN A 11 -14.38 -18.88 6.74
C ASN A 11 -15.63 -18.01 6.89
N GLU A 12 -15.89 -17.47 8.08
CA GLU A 12 -17.01 -16.58 8.33
C GLU A 12 -16.59 -15.13 8.07
N GLU A 13 -17.39 -14.37 7.32
CA GLU A 13 -17.16 -12.94 7.19
C GLU A 13 -17.47 -12.23 8.54
N PRO A 14 -16.81 -11.09 8.84
CA PRO A 14 -17.08 -10.35 10.07
C PRO A 14 -18.47 -9.72 10.07
N ASN A 15 -19.02 -9.53 11.26
CA ASN A 15 -20.21 -8.73 11.46
C ASN A 15 -19.82 -7.25 11.56
N LEU A 16 -19.86 -6.55 10.42
CA LEU A 16 -19.61 -5.11 10.35
C LEU A 16 -20.84 -4.36 10.88
N GLN A 17 -20.65 -3.62 11.98
CA GLN A 17 -21.73 -2.87 12.66
C GLN A 17 -22.21 -1.64 11.87
N ASP A 18 -21.41 -1.19 10.91
CA ASP A 18 -21.70 0.00 10.12
C ASP A 18 -22.56 -0.36 8.89
N PRO A 19 -23.77 0.22 8.73
CA PRO A 19 -24.67 -0.15 7.63
C PRO A 19 -24.08 0.04 6.23
N ALA A 20 -23.20 1.03 6.04
CA ALA A 20 -22.55 1.25 4.74
C ALA A 20 -21.53 0.14 4.44
N LEU A 21 -20.80 -0.32 5.46
CA LEU A 21 -19.88 -1.44 5.32
C LEU A 21 -20.62 -2.77 5.13
N THR A 22 -21.73 -2.99 5.85
CA THR A 22 -22.59 -4.17 5.67
C THR A 22 -23.10 -4.25 4.23
N GLU A 23 -23.49 -3.11 3.65
CA GLU A 23 -23.95 -3.03 2.27
C GLU A 23 -22.83 -3.30 1.26
N LEU A 24 -21.63 -2.76 1.48
CA LEU A 24 -20.45 -3.09 0.67
C LEU A 24 -20.13 -4.58 0.73
N GLN A 25 -20.12 -5.17 1.94
CA GLN A 25 -19.86 -6.60 2.13
C GLN A 25 -20.88 -7.44 1.38
N ARG A 26 -22.18 -7.15 1.54
CA ARG A 26 -23.27 -7.82 0.82
C ARG A 26 -23.08 -7.75 -0.70
N ASN A 27 -22.69 -6.60 -1.24
CA ASN A 27 -22.45 -6.43 -2.67
C ASN A 27 -21.25 -7.26 -3.14
N LEU A 28 -20.15 -7.27 -2.37
CA LEU A 28 -18.99 -8.11 -2.68
C LEU A 28 -19.32 -9.61 -2.63
N THR A 29 -20.08 -10.08 -1.64
CA THR A 29 -20.54 -11.47 -1.54
C THR A 29 -21.40 -11.88 -2.75
N ILE A 30 -22.30 -11.01 -3.21
CA ILE A 30 -23.11 -11.28 -4.42
C ILE A 30 -22.22 -11.38 -5.66
N ARG A 31 -21.29 -10.43 -5.83
CA ARG A 31 -20.33 -10.45 -6.95
C ARG A 31 -19.46 -11.70 -6.91
N HIS A 32 -19.05 -12.13 -5.72
CA HIS A 32 -18.27 -13.33 -5.53
C HIS A 32 -18.98 -14.56 -6.09
N ALA A 33 -20.26 -14.75 -5.74
CA ALA A 33 -21.07 -15.86 -6.24
C ALA A 33 -21.23 -15.83 -7.77
N GLN A 34 -21.29 -14.63 -8.38
CA GLN A 34 -21.32 -14.49 -9.84
C GLN A 34 -20.01 -14.96 -10.47
N ILE A 35 -18.88 -14.61 -9.87
CA ILE A 35 -17.55 -15.00 -10.34
C ILE A 35 -17.36 -16.52 -10.22
N GLU A 36 -17.72 -17.11 -9.08
CA GLU A 36 -17.65 -18.56 -8.87
C GLU A 36 -18.52 -19.33 -9.89
N SER A 37 -19.63 -18.74 -10.35
CA SER A 37 -20.52 -19.39 -11.31
C SER A 37 -19.94 -19.47 -12.73
N ASN A 38 -19.10 -18.50 -13.14
CA ASN A 38 -18.47 -18.45 -14.45
C ASN A 38 -17.25 -17.50 -14.46
N PRO A 39 -16.08 -17.95 -13.96
CA PRO A 39 -14.93 -17.07 -13.78
C PRO A 39 -14.38 -16.57 -15.12
N ASP A 40 -14.40 -17.40 -16.16
CA ASP A 40 -13.88 -17.03 -17.48
C ASP A 40 -14.71 -15.92 -18.14
N ALA A 41 -16.04 -16.00 -18.07
CA ALA A 41 -16.88 -14.92 -18.60
C ALA A 41 -16.72 -13.60 -17.83
N TRP A 42 -16.30 -13.66 -16.56
CA TRP A 42 -16.14 -12.47 -15.74
C TRP A 42 -14.89 -11.66 -16.10
N PHE A 43 -13.79 -12.36 -16.40
CA PHE A 43 -12.48 -11.77 -16.70
C PHE A 43 -12.17 -11.65 -18.19
N THR A 44 -13.14 -11.88 -19.07
CA THR A 44 -12.96 -11.77 -20.52
C THR A 44 -14.01 -10.85 -21.15
N GLY A 45 -13.74 -10.40 -22.37
CA GLY A 45 -14.64 -9.55 -23.14
C GLY A 45 -13.96 -9.07 -24.41
N ASN A 46 -14.74 -8.50 -25.33
CA ASN A 46 -14.20 -7.90 -26.54
C ASN A 46 -13.77 -6.45 -26.24
N SER A 47 -12.61 -6.04 -26.75
CA SER A 47 -12.11 -4.67 -26.61
C SER A 47 -13.07 -3.70 -27.28
N VAL A 48 -13.52 -2.67 -26.54
CA VAL A 48 -14.20 -1.51 -27.11
C VAL A 48 -13.21 -0.38 -27.44
N CYS A 49 -12.05 -0.38 -26.80
CA CYS A 49 -10.90 0.40 -27.23
C CYS A 49 -9.58 -0.07 -26.59
N GLU A 50 -8.48 0.26 -27.26
CA GLU A 50 -7.12 0.01 -26.80
C GLU A 50 -6.70 1.02 -25.74
N LEU A 51 -6.16 0.52 -24.63
CA LEU A 51 -5.66 1.35 -23.54
C LEU A 51 -4.22 1.79 -23.79
N SER A 52 -3.89 3.03 -23.40
CA SER A 52 -2.51 3.49 -23.31
C SER A 52 -1.73 2.68 -22.27
N THR A 53 -0.40 2.75 -22.25
CA THR A 53 0.42 2.05 -21.24
C THR A 53 -0.06 2.34 -19.81
N ASP A 54 -0.26 3.62 -19.47
CA ASP A 54 -0.80 4.02 -18.17
C ASP A 54 -2.19 3.44 -17.90
N GLY A 55 -3.06 3.38 -18.91
CA GLY A 55 -4.37 2.76 -18.82
C GLY A 55 -4.28 1.26 -18.53
N GLN A 56 -3.30 0.56 -19.13
CA GLN A 56 -3.09 -0.86 -18.91
C GLN A 56 -2.61 -1.17 -17.48
N TRP A 57 -1.70 -0.35 -16.96
CA TRP A 57 -1.23 -0.45 -15.58
C TRP A 57 -2.32 -0.09 -14.57
N LEU A 58 -3.12 0.95 -14.86
CA LEU A 58 -4.26 1.34 -14.02
C LEU A 58 -5.27 0.19 -13.89
N VAL A 59 -5.60 -0.49 -14.99
CA VAL A 59 -6.56 -1.61 -14.96
C VAL A 59 -6.02 -2.82 -14.17
N ASN A 60 -4.73 -3.14 -14.29
CA ASN A 60 -4.16 -4.31 -13.63
C ASN A 60 -3.78 -4.08 -12.16
N PHE A 61 -3.28 -2.89 -11.83
CA PHE A 61 -2.67 -2.61 -10.52
C PHE A 61 -3.31 -1.45 -9.79
N SER A 62 -4.23 -0.73 -10.43
CA SER A 62 -4.78 0.54 -9.92
C SER A 62 -3.68 1.57 -9.65
N ARG A 63 -2.58 1.50 -10.42
CA ARG A 63 -1.36 2.32 -10.30
C ARG A 63 -0.77 2.58 -11.68
N THR A 64 0.13 3.56 -11.75
CA THR A 64 0.92 3.80 -12.96
C THR A 64 2.08 2.81 -13.07
N GLU A 65 2.69 2.72 -14.26
CA GLU A 65 3.94 1.95 -14.47
C GLU A 65 5.05 2.44 -13.53
N ALA A 66 5.23 3.76 -13.46
CA ALA A 66 6.26 4.38 -12.64
C ALA A 66 6.11 4.02 -11.15
N ASP A 67 4.88 4.00 -10.62
CA ASP A 67 4.62 3.59 -9.24
C ASP A 67 4.96 2.12 -9.00
N MET A 68 4.69 1.25 -9.98
CA MET A 68 4.99 -0.18 -9.89
C MET A 68 6.48 -0.45 -10.00
N ASP A 69 7.16 0.21 -10.92
CA ASP A 69 8.62 0.13 -11.08
C ASP A 69 9.34 0.65 -9.83
N ALA A 70 8.87 1.75 -9.25
CA ALA A 70 9.38 2.26 -7.98
C ALA A 70 9.22 1.23 -6.86
N LEU A 71 8.05 0.59 -6.76
CA LEU A 71 7.76 -0.44 -5.77
C LEU A 71 8.63 -1.70 -5.96
N HIS A 72 8.78 -2.17 -7.20
CA HIS A 72 9.59 -3.36 -7.51
C HIS A 72 11.08 -3.10 -7.32
N THR A 73 11.58 -1.95 -7.76
CA THR A 73 12.97 -1.53 -7.56
C THR A 73 13.28 -1.44 -6.07
N PHE A 74 12.37 -0.85 -5.30
CA PHE A 74 12.47 -0.80 -3.85
C PHE A 74 12.58 -2.21 -3.25
N ARG A 75 11.72 -3.14 -3.67
CA ARG A 75 11.72 -4.53 -3.17
C ARG A 75 12.97 -5.31 -3.55
N GLU A 76 13.42 -5.22 -4.80
CA GLU A 76 14.65 -5.87 -5.27
C GLU A 76 15.83 -5.45 -4.41
N ARG A 77 15.91 -4.16 -4.09
CA ARG A 77 16.90 -3.63 -3.17
C ARG A 77 16.65 -4.17 -1.76
N ALA A 78 15.45 -3.99 -1.20
CA ALA A 78 15.07 -4.35 0.18
C ALA A 78 15.28 -5.81 0.58
N THR A 79 15.01 -6.74 -0.32
CA THR A 79 14.99 -8.18 0.03
C THR A 79 15.89 -9.02 -0.85
N GLY A 80 16.57 -8.42 -1.84
CA GLY A 80 17.27 -9.16 -2.89
C GLY A 80 16.30 -9.93 -3.80
N THR A 81 15.02 -9.55 -3.78
CA THR A 81 13.96 -10.22 -4.54
C THR A 81 13.61 -9.40 -5.77
N LYS A 82 14.07 -9.85 -6.93
CA LYS A 82 13.70 -9.24 -8.20
C LYS A 82 12.31 -9.69 -8.60
N SER A 83 11.43 -8.75 -8.97
CA SER A 83 10.12 -9.05 -9.55
C SER A 83 10.06 -8.48 -10.97
N VAL A 84 9.60 -9.29 -11.91
CA VAL A 84 9.36 -8.89 -13.30
C VAL A 84 7.89 -9.11 -13.58
N VAL A 85 7.21 -8.05 -13.99
CA VAL A 85 5.80 -8.09 -14.40
C VAL A 85 5.73 -8.06 -15.92
N THR A 86 4.98 -9.00 -16.49
CA THR A 86 4.65 -9.05 -17.91
C THR A 86 3.14 -8.85 -18.04
N LEU A 87 2.74 -7.70 -18.58
CA LEU A 87 1.34 -7.46 -18.93
C LEU A 87 0.97 -8.34 -20.13
N ASN A 88 -0.07 -9.16 -19.98
CA ASN A 88 -0.56 -10.05 -21.04
C ASN A 88 -1.69 -9.38 -21.81
N GLU A 89 -2.66 -8.84 -21.08
CA GLU A 89 -3.82 -8.16 -21.66
C GLU A 89 -4.27 -7.04 -20.72
N ALA A 90 -4.74 -5.93 -21.28
CA ALA A 90 -5.50 -4.93 -20.57
C ALA A 90 -6.37 -4.17 -21.57
N LYS A 91 -7.68 -4.23 -21.37
CA LYS A 91 -8.63 -3.68 -22.33
C LYS A 91 -9.88 -3.16 -21.63
N LEU A 92 -10.44 -2.11 -22.22
CA LEU A 92 -11.78 -1.67 -21.92
C LEU A 92 -12.76 -2.60 -22.64
N ILE A 93 -13.72 -3.19 -21.93
CA ILE A 93 -14.75 -4.06 -22.53
C ILE A 93 -16.14 -3.41 -22.53
N GLU A 94 -16.35 -2.38 -21.71
CA GLU A 94 -17.52 -1.50 -21.76
C GLU A 94 -17.10 -0.07 -21.42
N GLY A 95 -17.76 0.91 -22.03
CA GLY A 95 -17.53 2.34 -21.78
C GLY A 95 -16.91 3.08 -22.97
N LYS A 96 -16.32 4.24 -22.69
CA LYS A 96 -15.59 5.06 -23.65
C LYS A 96 -14.17 5.26 -23.17
N CYS A 97 -13.28 5.54 -24.10
CA CYS A 97 -11.97 6.06 -23.76
C CYS A 97 -11.63 7.32 -24.55
N VAL A 98 -10.81 8.16 -23.93
CA VAL A 98 -10.21 9.36 -24.49
C VAL A 98 -8.70 9.20 -24.28
N ASP A 99 -7.93 9.28 -25.36
CA ASP A 99 -6.46 9.13 -25.34
C ASP A 99 -5.97 7.82 -24.68
N GLY A 100 -6.70 6.73 -24.89
CA GLY A 100 -6.37 5.41 -24.33
C GLY A 100 -6.69 5.27 -22.84
N MET A 101 -7.44 6.20 -22.25
CA MET A 101 -7.85 6.15 -20.84
C MET A 101 -9.38 6.10 -20.71
N PRO A 102 -9.95 5.40 -19.71
CA PRO A 102 -11.40 5.38 -19.48
C PRO A 102 -11.99 6.78 -19.23
N ASP A 103 -13.19 7.03 -19.76
CA ASP A 103 -13.96 8.26 -19.52
C ASP A 103 -15.46 7.95 -19.37
N GLY A 104 -16.04 8.37 -18.25
CA GLY A 104 -17.38 8.00 -17.80
C GLY A 104 -17.45 6.60 -17.19
N ALA A 105 -18.61 5.97 -17.30
CA ALA A 105 -18.84 4.60 -16.81
C ALA A 105 -18.02 3.60 -17.64
N PHE A 106 -17.31 2.69 -16.97
CA PHE A 106 -16.47 1.72 -17.64
C PHE A 106 -16.43 0.35 -16.98
N VAL A 107 -16.09 -0.65 -17.79
CA VAL A 107 -15.67 -1.99 -17.37
C VAL A 107 -14.39 -2.33 -18.12
N ALA A 108 -13.34 -2.68 -17.38
CA ALA A 108 -12.08 -3.11 -17.93
C ALA A 108 -11.67 -4.47 -17.37
N VAL A 109 -10.91 -5.23 -18.16
CA VAL A 109 -10.31 -6.49 -17.73
C VAL A 109 -8.83 -6.48 -18.07
N GLY A 110 -8.04 -7.16 -17.28
CA GLY A 110 -6.61 -7.31 -17.51
C GLY A 110 -6.10 -8.67 -17.07
N SER A 111 -4.88 -8.98 -17.50
CA SER A 111 -4.12 -10.10 -17.00
C SER A 111 -2.64 -9.80 -17.07
N TYR A 112 -1.90 -10.35 -16.11
CA TYR A 112 -0.45 -10.25 -16.07
C TYR A 112 0.16 -11.52 -15.48
N GLU A 113 1.42 -11.75 -15.80
CA GLU A 113 2.28 -12.72 -15.14
C GLU A 113 3.33 -11.96 -14.35
N MET A 114 3.62 -12.40 -13.13
CA MET A 114 4.72 -11.87 -12.34
C MET A 114 5.65 -12.99 -11.94
N THR A 115 6.92 -12.86 -12.34
CA THR A 115 8.00 -13.75 -11.93
C THR A 115 8.83 -13.07 -10.87
N THR A 116 9.04 -13.77 -9.77
CA THR A 116 9.81 -13.31 -8.62
C THR A 116 11.01 -14.23 -8.42
N THR A 117 12.19 -13.64 -8.36
CA THR A 117 13.45 -14.36 -8.19
C THR A 117 14.12 -13.89 -6.91
N THR A 118 14.40 -14.80 -5.99
CA THR A 118 15.08 -14.51 -4.71
C THR A 118 16.28 -15.42 -4.55
N THR A 119 17.43 -14.86 -4.19
CA THR A 119 18.59 -15.67 -3.78
C THR A 119 18.47 -16.03 -2.31
N VAL A 120 18.33 -17.32 -2.01
CA VAL A 120 18.23 -17.81 -0.63
C VAL A 120 19.55 -18.48 -0.23
N PRO A 121 20.19 -18.05 0.87
CA PRO A 121 21.43 -18.66 1.35
C PRO A 121 21.30 -20.18 1.52
N GLY A 122 22.21 -20.93 0.88
CA GLY A 122 22.22 -22.40 0.93
C GLY A 122 21.23 -23.11 -0.01
N MET A 123 20.24 -22.41 -0.57
CA MET A 123 19.31 -22.96 -1.57
C MET A 123 19.53 -22.41 -2.98
N GLY A 124 20.30 -21.33 -3.13
CA GLY A 124 20.58 -20.72 -4.42
C GLY A 124 19.43 -19.83 -4.90
N LEU A 125 19.27 -19.73 -6.22
CA LEU A 125 18.23 -18.92 -6.85
C LEU A 125 16.89 -19.68 -6.76
N VAL A 126 15.91 -19.08 -6.09
CA VAL A 126 14.53 -19.57 -6.04
C VAL A 126 13.67 -18.67 -6.92
N GLU A 127 12.97 -19.27 -7.86
CA GLU A 127 12.02 -18.58 -8.74
C GLU A 127 10.60 -19.01 -8.39
N SER A 128 9.69 -18.04 -8.33
CA SER A 128 8.25 -18.26 -8.26
C SER A 128 7.56 -17.40 -9.30
N SER A 129 6.50 -17.92 -9.93
CA SER A 129 5.64 -17.13 -10.80
C SER A 129 4.21 -17.14 -10.29
N LEU A 130 3.47 -16.08 -10.59
CA LEU A 130 2.03 -16.05 -10.42
C LEU A 130 1.39 -15.47 -11.67
N THR A 131 0.17 -15.92 -11.94
CA THR A 131 -0.69 -15.34 -12.97
C THR A 131 -1.85 -14.63 -12.28
N ASN A 132 -2.29 -13.54 -12.88
CA ASN A 132 -3.38 -12.74 -12.36
C ASN A 132 -4.36 -12.39 -13.46
N ARG A 133 -5.65 -12.40 -13.12
CA ARG A 133 -6.73 -11.86 -13.93
C ARG A 133 -7.46 -10.79 -13.13
N THR A 134 -7.67 -9.63 -13.73
CA THR A 134 -8.26 -8.47 -13.08
C THR A 134 -9.51 -8.01 -13.81
N ARG A 135 -10.45 -7.45 -13.04
CA ARG A 135 -11.62 -6.74 -13.55
C ARG A 135 -11.85 -5.50 -12.72
N MET A 136 -12.10 -4.40 -13.41
CA MET A 136 -12.36 -3.10 -12.83
C MET A 136 -13.67 -2.55 -13.39
N GLU A 137 -14.59 -2.15 -12.53
CA GLU A 137 -15.87 -1.51 -12.91
C GLU A 137 -15.99 -0.19 -12.15
N GLY A 138 -16.24 0.91 -12.84
CA GLY A 138 -16.42 2.19 -12.15
C GLY A 138 -16.73 3.37 -13.04
N GLN A 139 -16.37 4.53 -12.51
CA GLN A 139 -16.48 5.82 -13.18
C GLN A 139 -15.09 6.44 -13.31
N ALA A 140 -14.80 7.01 -14.46
CA ALA A 140 -13.59 7.77 -14.70
C ALA A 140 -13.92 9.17 -15.25
N LYS A 141 -13.04 10.11 -15.00
CA LYS A 141 -13.10 11.46 -15.53
C LYS A 141 -11.68 11.91 -15.84
N ASN A 142 -11.42 12.29 -17.10
CA ASN A 142 -10.09 12.66 -17.57
C ASN A 142 -9.02 11.58 -17.28
N GLY A 143 -9.38 10.31 -17.46
CA GLY A 143 -8.48 9.17 -17.23
C GLY A 143 -8.18 8.85 -15.75
N ARG A 144 -8.85 9.51 -14.80
CA ARG A 144 -8.74 9.21 -13.36
C ARG A 144 -10.04 8.64 -12.84
N VAL A 145 -9.96 7.71 -11.90
CA VAL A 145 -11.16 7.14 -11.26
C VAL A 145 -11.87 8.22 -10.43
N ASP A 146 -13.15 8.44 -10.68
CA ASP A 146 -13.96 9.50 -10.02
C ASP A 146 -15.38 8.98 -9.79
N GLY A 147 -15.62 8.45 -8.61
CA GLY A 147 -16.88 7.83 -8.19
C GLY A 147 -16.68 6.43 -7.58
N PRO A 148 -17.77 5.65 -7.45
CA PRO A 148 -17.70 4.28 -6.98
C PRO A 148 -16.87 3.40 -7.91
N LEU A 149 -16.06 2.53 -7.29
CA LEU A 149 -15.24 1.58 -8.00
C LEU A 149 -15.36 0.21 -7.36
N TYR A 150 -15.51 -0.80 -8.20
CA TYR A 150 -15.35 -2.21 -7.88
C TYR A 150 -14.11 -2.76 -8.59
N PHE A 151 -13.28 -3.48 -7.86
CA PHE A 151 -12.13 -4.20 -8.41
C PHE A 151 -12.14 -5.65 -7.93
N ALA A 152 -11.84 -6.57 -8.84
CA ALA A 152 -11.67 -7.98 -8.56
C ALA A 152 -10.39 -8.50 -9.19
N SER A 153 -9.71 -9.41 -8.48
CA SER A 153 -8.49 -10.06 -8.94
C SER A 153 -8.51 -11.52 -8.54
N GLU A 154 -8.21 -12.38 -9.51
CA GLU A 154 -7.95 -13.80 -9.29
C GLU A 154 -6.46 -14.07 -9.49
N THR A 155 -5.78 -14.46 -8.42
CA THR A 155 -4.35 -14.75 -8.42
C THR A 155 -4.14 -16.26 -8.34
N SER A 156 -3.43 -16.83 -9.30
CA SER A 156 -3.05 -18.24 -9.30
C SER A 156 -1.54 -18.38 -9.18
N PHE A 157 -1.07 -19.21 -8.25
CA PHE A 157 0.35 -19.46 -8.06
C PHE A 157 0.62 -20.94 -7.73
N PRO A 158 1.72 -21.51 -8.23
CA PRO A 158 2.09 -22.89 -7.98
C PRO A 158 2.55 -23.05 -6.53
N ILE A 159 2.05 -24.08 -5.85
CA ILE A 159 2.47 -24.44 -4.49
C ILE A 159 3.28 -25.73 -4.44
N ALA A 160 3.12 -26.59 -5.44
CA ALA A 160 3.90 -27.80 -5.67
C ALA A 160 3.79 -28.20 -7.15
N PRO A 161 4.61 -29.13 -7.66
CA PRO A 161 4.49 -29.63 -9.02
C PRO A 161 3.06 -30.13 -9.32
N GLY A 162 2.37 -29.48 -10.25
CA GLY A 162 0.99 -29.80 -10.62
C GLY A 162 -0.09 -29.32 -9.65
N GLN A 163 0.26 -28.56 -8.60
CA GLN A 163 -0.69 -27.98 -7.64
C GLN A 163 -0.63 -26.46 -7.69
N VAL A 164 -1.79 -25.84 -7.88
CA VAL A 164 -1.96 -24.38 -7.91
C VAL A 164 -2.88 -23.98 -6.77
N MET A 165 -2.54 -22.90 -6.07
CA MET A 165 -3.45 -22.22 -5.18
C MET A 165 -4.02 -21.01 -5.91
N THR A 166 -5.33 -20.86 -5.85
CA THR A 166 -6.03 -19.68 -6.34
C THR A 166 -6.50 -18.85 -5.14
N SER A 167 -6.20 -17.56 -5.17
CA SER A 167 -6.65 -16.57 -4.21
C SER A 167 -7.52 -15.55 -4.92
N PHE A 168 -8.59 -15.12 -4.26
CA PHE A 168 -9.54 -14.19 -4.83
C PHE A 168 -9.60 -12.91 -3.99
N LEU A 169 -9.30 -11.78 -4.61
CA LEU A 169 -9.40 -10.46 -4.00
C LEU A 169 -10.55 -9.69 -4.64
N GLN A 170 -11.39 -9.10 -3.82
CA GLN A 170 -12.38 -8.12 -4.26
C GLN A 170 -12.27 -6.88 -3.40
N SER A 171 -12.57 -5.73 -3.98
CA SER A 171 -12.56 -4.47 -3.27
C SER A 171 -13.61 -3.54 -3.84
N GLN A 172 -14.21 -2.73 -2.97
CA GLN A 172 -15.19 -1.73 -3.36
C GLN A 172 -15.06 -0.48 -2.50
N GLY A 173 -14.87 0.66 -3.16
CA GLY A 173 -14.67 1.97 -2.53
C GLY A 173 -15.17 3.11 -3.39
N THR A 174 -14.95 4.34 -2.93
CA THR A 174 -15.26 5.56 -3.69
C THR A 174 -13.98 6.35 -3.91
N PHE A 175 -13.86 6.96 -5.09
CA PHE A 175 -12.70 7.73 -5.51
C PHE A 175 -13.11 9.14 -5.88
N ILE A 176 -12.22 10.10 -5.67
CA ILE A 176 -12.34 11.47 -6.19
C ILE A 176 -10.98 11.82 -6.77
N ASP A 177 -10.95 12.12 -8.07
CA ASP A 177 -9.70 12.47 -8.79
C ASP A 177 -8.58 11.42 -8.63
N GLY A 178 -8.94 10.13 -8.72
CA GLY A 178 -8.03 9.00 -8.54
C GLY A 178 -7.68 8.68 -7.09
N ARG A 179 -8.19 9.44 -6.11
CA ARG A 179 -7.91 9.25 -4.68
C ARG A 179 -9.05 8.59 -3.96
N GLU A 180 -8.76 7.51 -3.26
CA GLU A 180 -9.72 6.81 -2.41
C GLU A 180 -10.27 7.75 -1.33
N THR A 181 -11.59 7.83 -1.20
CA THR A 181 -12.26 8.70 -0.22
C THR A 181 -13.43 7.97 0.43
N GLY A 182 -13.59 8.13 1.74
CA GLY A 182 -14.67 7.49 2.49
C GLY A 182 -14.33 6.03 2.81
N LYS A 183 -15.35 5.19 2.84
CA LYS A 183 -15.22 3.78 3.25
C LYS A 183 -14.88 2.89 2.06
N HIS A 184 -13.94 1.99 2.28
CA HIS A 184 -13.52 0.96 1.36
C HIS A 184 -13.47 -0.37 2.08
N LEU A 185 -14.04 -1.38 1.45
CA LEU A 185 -13.99 -2.76 1.90
C LEU A 185 -13.17 -3.59 0.91
N VAL A 186 -12.23 -4.38 1.42
CA VAL A 186 -11.50 -5.40 0.68
C VAL A 186 -11.79 -6.76 1.28
N LEU A 187 -12.13 -7.73 0.45
CA LEU A 187 -12.28 -9.14 0.81
C LEU A 187 -11.22 -9.96 0.07
N LEU A 188 -10.42 -10.71 0.82
CA LEU A 188 -9.46 -11.68 0.30
C LEU A 188 -9.91 -13.08 0.71
N LYS A 189 -10.43 -13.85 -0.23
CA LYS A 189 -10.87 -15.23 -0.02
C LYS A 189 -9.84 -16.20 -0.56
N GLN A 190 -9.49 -17.17 0.27
CA GLN A 190 -8.67 -18.33 -0.05
C GLN A 190 -9.48 -19.60 0.25
N ALA A 191 -8.94 -20.77 -0.09
CA ALA A 191 -9.66 -22.03 0.06
C ALA A 191 -10.22 -22.29 1.47
N ASN A 192 -9.54 -21.81 2.52
CA ASN A 192 -9.90 -22.05 3.92
C ASN A 192 -9.87 -20.78 4.79
N SER A 193 -9.93 -19.60 4.17
CA SER A 193 -9.95 -18.35 4.92
C SER A 193 -10.59 -17.22 4.13
N VAL A 194 -11.21 -16.30 4.85
CA VAL A 194 -11.61 -14.98 4.36
C VAL A 194 -10.89 -13.95 5.23
N ASN A 195 -10.21 -13.00 4.60
CA ASN A 195 -9.67 -11.83 5.29
C ASN A 195 -10.44 -10.61 4.82
N THR A 196 -10.87 -9.78 5.76
CA THR A 196 -11.61 -8.55 5.47
C THR A 196 -10.79 -7.36 5.93
N PHE A 197 -10.64 -6.38 5.06
CA PHE A 197 -9.99 -5.12 5.38
C PHE A 197 -10.99 -3.99 5.19
N VAL A 198 -11.14 -3.17 6.21
CA VAL A 198 -11.99 -1.98 6.19
C VAL A 198 -11.07 -0.79 6.30
N ASN A 199 -11.14 0.12 5.34
CA ASN A 199 -10.43 1.39 5.39
C ASN A 199 -11.43 2.54 5.32
N GLU A 200 -11.18 3.57 6.13
CA GLU A 200 -11.88 4.85 6.02
C GLU A 200 -10.86 5.94 5.74
N HIS A 201 -10.86 6.42 4.50
CA HIS A 201 -9.97 7.46 4.00
C HIS A 201 -10.61 8.83 4.16
N ARG A 202 -9.87 9.74 4.78
CA ARG A 202 -10.22 11.15 4.95
C ARG A 202 -9.05 12.01 4.50
N HIS A 203 -9.18 12.64 3.36
CA HIS A 203 -8.24 13.67 2.91
C HIS A 203 -8.45 14.94 3.72
N ALA A 204 -7.37 15.50 4.27
CA ALA A 204 -7.33 16.80 4.92
C ALA A 204 -6.21 17.64 4.30
N SER A 205 -6.19 18.95 4.57
CA SER A 205 -5.22 19.91 4.00
C SER A 205 -3.75 19.54 4.16
N TYR A 206 -3.46 18.70 5.15
CA TYR A 206 -2.10 18.32 5.54
C TYR A 206 -1.86 16.80 5.43
N GLY A 207 -2.76 16.04 4.79
CA GLY A 207 -2.54 14.62 4.53
C GLY A 207 -3.79 13.74 4.50
N SER A 208 -3.59 12.50 4.10
CA SER A 208 -4.56 11.41 4.12
C SER A 208 -4.59 10.74 5.50
N HIS A 209 -5.70 10.90 6.22
CA HIS A 209 -5.98 10.15 7.43
C HIS A 209 -6.69 8.85 7.07
N VAL A 210 -6.18 7.74 7.56
CA VAL A 210 -6.77 6.44 7.32
C VAL A 210 -7.05 5.76 8.66
N GLN A 211 -8.30 5.34 8.86
CA GLN A 211 -8.63 4.34 9.87
C GLN A 211 -8.73 2.99 9.19
N ALA A 212 -8.01 1.99 9.70
CA ALA A 212 -7.94 0.65 9.11
C ALA A 212 -8.34 -0.40 10.15
N GLN A 213 -9.17 -1.35 9.74
CA GLN A 213 -9.51 -2.54 10.53
C GLN A 213 -9.24 -3.78 9.69
N MET A 214 -8.61 -4.79 10.30
CA MET A 214 -8.33 -6.06 9.67
C MET A 214 -9.00 -7.19 10.44
N TYR A 215 -9.70 -8.05 9.70
CA TYR A 215 -10.35 -9.24 10.21
C TYR A 215 -9.75 -10.48 9.54
N MET A 216 -9.52 -11.51 10.35
CA MET A 216 -9.24 -12.86 9.87
C MET A 216 -10.46 -13.72 10.21
N GLY A 217 -11.19 -14.10 9.17
CA GLY A 217 -12.56 -14.56 9.30
C GLY A 217 -13.42 -13.52 10.01
N SER A 218 -14.19 -13.95 11.00
CA SER A 218 -15.09 -13.07 11.76
C SER A 218 -14.41 -12.29 12.88
N ARG A 219 -13.11 -12.54 13.13
CA ARG A 219 -12.36 -11.96 14.25
C ARG A 219 -11.55 -10.74 13.82
N LEU A 220 -11.74 -9.62 14.53
CA LEU A 220 -10.87 -8.46 14.44
C LEU A 220 -9.47 -8.82 14.97
N ILE A 221 -8.45 -8.61 14.13
CA ILE A 221 -7.04 -8.87 14.47
C ILE A 221 -6.21 -7.60 14.60
N ALA A 222 -6.63 -6.51 13.97
CA ALA A 222 -6.03 -5.19 14.15
C ALA A 222 -7.05 -4.06 13.90
N ASP A 223 -6.93 -2.97 14.65
CA ASP A 223 -7.62 -1.70 14.44
C ASP A 223 -6.63 -0.57 14.65
N GLY A 224 -6.50 0.32 13.69
CA GLY A 224 -5.43 1.30 13.66
C GLY A 224 -5.77 2.56 12.92
N ARG A 225 -4.92 3.56 13.12
CA ARG A 225 -5.01 4.85 12.47
C ARG A 225 -3.63 5.24 11.96
N SER A 226 -3.63 5.85 10.79
CA SER A 226 -2.43 6.40 10.17
C SER A 226 -2.69 7.78 9.58
N LEU A 227 -1.61 8.53 9.44
CA LEU A 227 -1.54 9.81 8.77
C LEU A 227 -0.48 9.71 7.69
N ASN A 228 -0.91 9.78 6.42
CA ASN A 228 -0.07 9.48 5.25
C ASN A 228 0.63 8.12 5.39
N GLY A 229 -0.08 7.12 5.92
CA GLY A 229 0.47 5.79 6.17
C GLY A 229 1.50 5.67 7.28
N ILE A 230 1.73 6.73 8.05
CA ILE A 230 2.52 6.68 9.28
C ILE A 230 1.56 6.41 10.46
N PRO A 231 1.81 5.42 11.33
CA PRO A 231 0.96 5.15 12.48
C PRO A 231 0.74 6.40 13.34
N HIS A 232 -0.51 6.74 13.62
CA HIS A 232 -0.88 7.95 14.36
C HIS A 232 -2.19 7.73 15.12
N GLY A 233 -2.23 8.09 16.40
CA GLY A 233 -3.34 7.78 17.29
C GLY A 233 -3.27 6.37 17.87
N TRP A 234 -4.39 5.92 18.42
CA TRP A 234 -4.50 4.59 19.03
C TRP A 234 -4.52 3.49 17.98
N ASN A 235 -3.63 2.51 18.14
CA ASN A 235 -3.58 1.28 17.34
C ASN A 235 -3.65 0.08 18.29
N THR A 236 -4.42 -0.94 17.93
CA THR A 236 -4.69 -2.12 18.76
C THR A 236 -4.50 -3.40 17.94
N THR A 237 -3.71 -4.34 18.45
CA THR A 237 -3.54 -5.67 17.85
C THR A 237 -4.16 -6.74 18.75
N TYR A 238 -4.86 -7.71 18.17
CA TYR A 238 -5.60 -8.75 18.90
C TYR A 238 -5.03 -10.16 18.71
N LEU A 239 -3.79 -10.25 18.22
CA LEU A 239 -3.12 -11.52 17.89
C LEU A 239 -2.85 -12.38 19.14
N GLU A 240 -2.36 -11.76 20.21
CA GLU A 240 -1.94 -12.47 21.42
C GLU A 240 -3.00 -12.51 22.53
N SER A 241 -4.01 -11.64 22.47
CA SER A 241 -5.01 -11.49 23.52
C SER A 241 -6.35 -10.98 22.97
N PRO A 242 -7.50 -11.52 23.43
CA PRO A 242 -8.82 -10.95 23.11
C PRO A 242 -9.01 -9.51 23.59
N ALA A 243 -8.28 -9.10 24.64
CA ALA A 243 -8.34 -7.73 25.13
C ALA A 243 -7.63 -6.73 24.20
N GLY A 244 -6.80 -7.23 23.29
CA GLY A 244 -5.94 -6.44 22.44
C GLY A 244 -4.75 -5.82 23.18
N GLN A 245 -3.67 -5.57 22.46
CA GLN A 245 -2.55 -4.75 22.89
C GLN A 245 -2.70 -3.39 22.22
N ARG A 246 -3.02 -2.38 23.02
CA ARG A 246 -3.28 -1.01 22.54
C ARG A 246 -2.05 -0.13 22.79
N VAL A 247 -1.61 0.56 21.74
CA VAL A 247 -0.45 1.47 21.78
C VAL A 247 -0.83 2.80 21.15
N CYS A 248 -0.38 3.89 21.77
CA CYS A 248 -0.56 5.25 21.26
C CYS A 248 0.63 5.63 20.38
N TYR A 249 0.36 6.08 19.15
CA TYR A 249 1.37 6.56 18.21
C TYR A 249 1.21 8.05 17.90
N GLU A 250 2.34 8.73 17.72
CA GLU A 250 2.42 10.07 17.14
C GLU A 250 3.47 10.05 16.04
N LEU A 251 3.03 9.98 14.79
CA LEU A 251 3.90 9.89 13.60
C LEU A 251 4.91 8.74 13.71
N GLY A 252 4.43 7.55 14.06
CA GLY A 252 5.21 6.32 14.14
C GLY A 252 5.99 6.16 15.45
N GLU A 253 5.96 7.14 16.36
CA GLU A 253 6.57 7.00 17.69
C GLU A 253 5.55 6.59 18.72
N ILE A 254 5.91 5.67 19.63
CA ILE A 254 5.13 5.44 20.85
C ILE A 254 5.05 6.75 21.62
N ALA A 255 3.83 7.18 21.91
CA ALA A 255 3.53 8.43 22.58
C ALA A 255 2.75 8.18 23.88
N ALA A 256 2.73 9.21 24.72
CA ALA A 256 1.89 9.23 25.90
C ALA A 256 0.41 9.36 25.50
N ALA A 257 -0.47 8.73 26.28
CA ALA A 257 -1.88 8.55 25.95
C ALA A 257 -2.61 9.85 25.56
N GLU A 258 -2.29 10.96 26.23
CA GLU A 258 -2.86 12.28 26.00
C GLU A 258 -2.63 12.83 24.59
N ARG A 259 -1.65 12.30 23.84
CA ARG A 259 -1.39 12.70 22.45
C ARG A 259 -2.28 12.00 21.43
N CYS A 260 -2.92 10.89 21.81
CA CYS A 260 -3.73 10.08 20.90
C CYS A 260 -5.23 10.36 20.94
N ASP A 261 -5.67 11.24 21.84
CA ASP A 261 -7.08 11.64 21.97
C ASP A 261 -7.46 12.80 21.02
N LEU A 262 -6.57 13.18 20.10
CA LEU A 262 -6.86 14.13 19.04
C LEU A 262 -7.83 13.52 18.01
N GLN A 263 -8.96 14.19 17.80
CA GLN A 263 -9.96 13.80 16.81
C GLN A 263 -9.42 13.98 15.39
N LEU A 264 -9.71 13.01 14.52
CA LEU A 264 -9.50 13.17 13.08
C LEU A 264 -10.23 14.45 12.60
N PRO A 265 -9.63 15.25 11.72
CA PRO A 265 -10.33 16.38 11.13
C PRO A 265 -11.63 15.92 10.45
N PRO A 266 -12.66 16.79 10.41
CA PRO A 266 -13.90 16.49 9.71
C PRO A 266 -13.65 16.23 8.22
N VAL A 267 -14.47 15.37 7.61
CA VAL A 267 -14.36 14.97 6.21
C VAL A 267 -14.49 16.21 5.31
N GLY A 268 -13.43 16.53 4.55
CA GLY A 268 -13.44 17.63 3.60
C GLY A 268 -12.14 17.71 2.80
N LEU A 269 -12.25 17.65 1.48
CA LEU A 269 -11.14 17.88 0.55
C LEU A 269 -10.54 19.27 0.80
N VAL A 270 -9.23 19.33 1.01
CA VAL A 270 -8.48 20.60 1.02
C VAL A 270 -7.15 20.40 0.29
N GLY A 271 -6.79 21.41 -0.50
CA GLY A 271 -5.93 21.32 -1.67
C GLY A 271 -4.46 21.00 -1.42
N SER A 272 -3.86 20.38 -2.43
CA SER A 272 -2.42 20.37 -2.64
C SER A 272 -1.88 21.79 -2.68
N LEU A 273 -0.68 22.01 -2.14
CA LEU A 273 0.08 23.24 -2.45
C LEU A 273 0.15 23.40 -3.97
N ALA A 274 0.10 24.64 -4.45
CA ALA A 274 0.32 24.89 -5.88
C ALA A 274 1.75 24.44 -6.24
N GLU A 275 1.94 23.93 -7.45
CA GLU A 275 3.23 23.41 -7.92
C GLU A 275 4.36 24.46 -7.81
N GLU A 276 4.02 25.74 -8.01
CA GLU A 276 4.93 26.87 -7.83
C GLU A 276 5.38 27.06 -6.38
N GLU A 277 4.51 26.81 -5.40
CA GLU A 277 4.86 26.86 -3.97
C GLU A 277 5.72 25.66 -3.58
N LEU A 278 5.46 24.47 -4.13
CA LEU A 278 6.30 23.29 -3.93
C LEU A 278 7.72 23.48 -4.47
N ASN A 279 7.83 24.06 -5.67
CA ASN A 279 9.12 24.30 -6.32
C ASN A 279 9.99 25.32 -5.56
N GLN A 280 9.41 26.18 -4.74
CA GLN A 280 10.17 27.11 -3.88
C GLN A 280 10.74 26.43 -2.63
N LEU A 281 10.21 25.28 -2.22
CA LEU A 281 10.68 24.57 -1.03
C LEU A 281 11.92 23.71 -1.33
N ILE A 282 12.07 23.26 -2.57
CA ILE A 282 13.08 22.28 -2.98
C ILE A 282 14.23 22.93 -3.77
N ARG A 283 15.43 22.41 -3.56
CA ARG A 283 16.61 22.72 -4.37
C ARG A 283 16.82 21.61 -5.40
N GLN A 284 17.07 22.00 -6.65
CA GLN A 284 17.44 21.08 -7.74
C GLN A 284 18.96 20.81 -7.73
N ASP A 285 19.49 20.56 -6.54
CA ASP A 285 20.86 20.14 -6.27
C ASP A 285 20.90 19.32 -4.98
N ASN A 286 22.04 18.69 -4.67
CA ASN A 286 22.27 17.95 -3.43
C ASN A 286 23.13 18.73 -2.41
N GLN A 287 23.13 20.07 -2.49
CA GLN A 287 23.99 20.95 -1.69
C GLN A 287 23.29 21.51 -0.45
N GLY A 288 21.97 21.32 -0.35
CA GLY A 288 21.17 21.68 0.82
C GLY A 288 21.56 20.88 2.07
N LYS A 289 21.14 21.40 3.23
CA LYS A 289 21.41 20.80 4.54
C LYS A 289 20.70 19.45 4.73
N TYR A 290 19.55 19.27 4.08
CA TYR A 290 18.73 18.06 4.16
C TYR A 290 18.60 17.45 2.77
N ILE A 291 19.09 16.24 2.58
CA ILE A 291 19.05 15.55 1.29
C ILE A 291 17.68 14.90 1.11
N SER A 292 17.11 15.01 -0.08
CA SER A 292 15.80 14.45 -0.38
C SER A 292 15.83 12.92 -0.36
N PRO A 293 14.82 12.25 0.23
CA PRO A 293 14.64 10.81 0.11
C PRO A 293 14.07 10.40 -1.26
N TYR A 294 13.71 11.36 -2.10
CA TYR A 294 13.24 11.18 -3.47
C TYR A 294 14.16 11.89 -4.45
N THR A 295 14.30 11.31 -5.64
CA THR A 295 14.95 11.95 -6.78
C THR A 295 13.93 12.77 -7.60
N SER A 296 14.40 13.59 -8.54
CA SER A 296 13.55 14.49 -9.32
C SER A 296 12.53 13.80 -10.23
N ASP A 297 12.72 12.53 -10.51
CA ASP A 297 11.81 11.60 -11.20
C ASP A 297 10.83 10.89 -10.24
N ASP A 298 10.72 11.36 -8.99
CA ASP A 298 9.77 10.92 -7.97
C ASP A 298 9.96 9.46 -7.48
N VAL A 299 11.12 8.87 -7.71
CA VAL A 299 11.51 7.57 -7.13
C VAL A 299 12.35 7.73 -5.86
N LEU A 300 12.39 6.69 -5.01
CA LEU A 300 13.21 6.71 -3.80
C LEU A 300 14.70 6.74 -4.12
N ALA A 301 15.42 7.66 -3.47
CA ALA A 301 16.87 7.74 -3.52
C ALA A 301 17.52 6.43 -3.03
N GLU A 302 18.68 6.07 -3.59
CA GLU A 302 19.36 4.80 -3.29
C GLU A 302 19.70 4.66 -1.80
N TRP A 303 20.13 5.75 -1.16
CA TRP A 303 20.49 5.75 0.24
C TRP A 303 19.33 5.41 1.18
N VAL A 304 18.10 5.81 0.84
CA VAL A 304 16.90 5.43 1.58
C VAL A 304 16.68 3.94 1.44
N ASN A 305 16.75 3.45 0.20
CA ASN A 305 16.58 2.04 -0.11
C ASN A 305 17.53 1.17 0.73
N THR A 306 18.81 1.54 0.85
CA THR A 306 19.82 0.75 1.60
C THR A 306 19.44 0.57 3.08
N VAL A 307 18.92 1.61 3.75
CA VAL A 307 18.50 1.55 5.16
C VAL A 307 17.27 0.65 5.35
N VAL A 308 16.38 0.63 4.37
CA VAL A 308 15.19 -0.24 4.39
C VAL A 308 15.61 -1.72 4.34
N ILE A 309 16.54 -2.09 3.45
CA ILE A 309 17.06 -3.47 3.30
C ILE A 309 17.47 -4.04 4.67
N VAL A 310 18.28 -3.27 5.40
CA VAL A 310 18.86 -3.68 6.69
C VAL A 310 17.77 -3.92 7.74
N ASN A 311 16.69 -3.12 7.72
CA ASN A 311 15.60 -3.24 8.68
C ASN A 311 14.66 -4.41 8.35
N ILE A 312 14.29 -4.59 7.07
CA ILE A 312 13.38 -5.66 6.63
C ILE A 312 13.99 -7.05 6.84
N GLY A 313 15.31 -7.21 6.66
CA GLY A 313 16.00 -8.48 6.92
C GLY A 313 15.86 -9.01 8.35
N SER A 314 15.59 -8.13 9.34
CA SER A 314 15.35 -8.51 10.73
C SER A 314 13.87 -8.88 11.02
N THR A 315 12.94 -8.32 10.26
CA THR A 315 11.48 -8.49 10.41
C THR A 315 10.95 -9.70 9.66
N MET A 316 11.53 -10.08 8.52
CA MET A 316 11.09 -11.27 7.78
C MET A 316 11.36 -12.58 8.56
N GLY A 317 12.35 -12.60 9.46
CA GLY A 317 12.66 -13.75 10.31
C GLY A 317 11.54 -14.12 11.31
N THR A 318 10.68 -13.17 11.70
CA THR A 318 9.56 -13.41 12.62
C THR A 318 8.27 -13.80 11.90
N LEU A 319 8.04 -13.30 10.67
CA LEU A 319 6.87 -13.66 9.84
C LEU A 319 6.95 -15.06 9.22
N ALA A 320 8.16 -15.57 8.96
CA ALA A 320 8.35 -16.91 8.40
C ALA A 320 7.96 -18.06 9.36
N GLY A 321 7.89 -17.79 10.68
CA GLY A 321 7.70 -18.82 11.71
C GLY A 321 6.26 -19.19 12.05
N ALA A 322 5.26 -18.40 11.62
CA ALA A 322 3.87 -18.55 12.05
C ALA A 322 2.91 -18.64 10.85
N ALA A 323 2.78 -19.86 10.30
CA ALA A 323 1.76 -20.32 9.35
C ALA A 323 1.83 -19.75 7.90
N ALA A 324 2.02 -20.65 6.91
CA ALA A 324 1.74 -20.41 5.48
C ALA A 324 2.41 -19.15 4.85
N GLY A 325 3.66 -18.86 5.25
CA GLY A 325 4.41 -17.61 5.08
C GLY A 325 4.86 -17.18 3.67
N GLY A 326 4.03 -17.35 2.63
CA GLY A 326 4.24 -16.73 1.32
C GLY A 326 3.09 -15.83 0.87
N ALA A 327 1.85 -16.20 1.21
CA ALA A 327 0.66 -15.55 0.68
C ALA A 327 0.34 -14.19 1.33
N ILE A 328 0.74 -13.96 2.59
CA ILE A 328 0.47 -12.70 3.30
C ILE A 328 1.43 -11.59 2.85
N ALA A 329 2.71 -11.92 2.63
CA ALA A 329 3.67 -10.97 2.07
C ALA A 329 3.34 -10.61 0.62
N ALA A 330 2.86 -11.58 -0.18
CA ALA A 330 2.31 -11.30 -1.50
C ALA A 330 1.04 -10.44 -1.41
N ALA A 331 0.09 -10.77 -0.53
CA ALA A 331 -1.17 -10.04 -0.41
C ALA A 331 -0.98 -8.56 0.00
N ALA A 332 0.03 -8.22 0.80
CA ALA A 332 0.33 -6.83 1.16
C ALA A 332 0.77 -5.97 -0.04
N ASP A 333 1.40 -6.55 -1.06
CA ASP A 333 1.77 -5.81 -2.29
C ASP A 333 0.57 -5.69 -3.27
N PHE A 334 -0.41 -6.60 -3.16
CA PHE A 334 -1.56 -6.71 -4.07
C PHE A 334 -2.87 -6.15 -3.54
N VAL A 335 -2.90 -5.57 -2.33
CA VAL A 335 -4.07 -4.75 -1.95
C VAL A 335 -4.03 -3.48 -2.79
N PRO A 336 -5.00 -3.25 -3.69
CA PRO A 336 -5.02 -2.07 -4.55
C PRO A 336 -4.94 -0.78 -3.72
N TYR A 337 -4.48 0.33 -4.31
CA TYR A 337 -4.43 1.67 -3.67
C TYR A 337 -3.48 1.84 -2.47
N GLY A 338 -2.46 0.99 -2.33
CA GLY A 338 -1.47 1.15 -1.24
C GLY A 338 -1.99 0.71 0.12
N LEU A 339 -3.18 0.10 0.18
CA LEU A 339 -3.79 -0.35 1.41
C LEU A 339 -2.95 -1.39 2.16
N GLY A 340 -2.14 -2.17 1.47
CA GLY A 340 -1.28 -3.17 2.10
C GLY A 340 -0.06 -2.58 2.83
N SER A 341 0.50 -1.44 2.40
CA SER A 341 1.54 -0.74 3.16
C SER A 341 0.95 -0.01 4.38
N LEU A 342 -0.28 0.49 4.27
CA LEU A 342 -1.06 1.08 5.38
C LEU A 342 -1.44 0.03 6.44
N LEU A 343 -1.86 -1.16 5.99
CA LEU A 343 -2.14 -2.32 6.84
C LEU A 343 -0.90 -2.80 7.54
N MET A 344 0.20 -2.97 6.80
CA MET A 344 1.48 -3.34 7.40
C MET A 344 1.91 -2.28 8.41
N ALA A 345 1.87 -0.99 8.11
CA ALA A 345 2.22 0.08 9.05
C ALA A 345 1.36 0.07 10.33
N ALA A 346 0.04 -0.15 10.22
CA ALA A 346 -0.85 -0.29 11.37
C ALA A 346 -0.61 -1.57 12.20
N MET A 347 -0.11 -2.64 11.57
CA MET A 347 0.20 -3.92 12.22
C MET A 347 1.64 -3.99 12.75
N THR A 348 2.55 -3.21 12.19
CA THR A 348 4.00 -3.23 12.46
C THR A 348 4.44 -2.15 13.43
N ALA A 349 3.61 -1.93 14.44
CA ALA A 349 3.96 -1.31 15.72
C ALA A 349 5.36 -1.70 16.26
N GLU A 350 5.86 -2.89 15.90
CA GLU A 350 7.15 -3.48 16.28
C GLU A 350 8.22 -3.49 15.15
N VAL A 351 8.03 -2.79 14.02
CA VAL A 351 9.02 -2.79 12.92
C VAL A 351 10.03 -1.66 13.08
N GLY A 352 11.23 -2.09 13.48
CA GLY A 352 12.47 -1.35 13.42
C GLY A 352 12.90 -0.82 14.77
N LYS A 353 13.86 -1.51 15.42
CA LYS A 353 14.76 -0.81 16.34
C LYS A 353 15.28 0.42 15.61
N ARG A 354 15.05 1.61 16.16
CA ARG A 354 15.64 2.82 15.63
C ARG A 354 17.13 2.62 15.47
N VAL A 355 17.58 2.74 14.24
CA VAL A 355 18.99 2.85 13.95
C VAL A 355 19.34 4.30 14.27
N GLY A 356 20.07 4.54 15.35
CA GLY A 356 20.52 5.89 15.68
C GLY A 356 21.24 6.51 14.48
N ARG A 357 21.28 7.84 14.39
CA ARG A 357 21.79 8.59 13.23
C ARG A 357 23.06 8.01 12.60
N GLU A 358 24.06 7.65 13.41
CA GLU A 358 25.31 7.05 12.92
C GLU A 358 25.12 5.67 12.27
N ALA A 359 24.23 4.85 12.83
CA ALA A 359 23.85 3.56 12.23
C ALA A 359 23.03 3.75 10.96
N ALA A 360 22.16 4.77 10.89
CA ALA A 360 21.43 5.11 9.67
C ALA A 360 22.39 5.58 8.56
N ILE A 361 23.36 6.45 8.88
CA ILE A 361 24.40 6.90 7.95
C ILE A 361 25.22 5.71 7.46
N ALA A 362 25.67 4.84 8.37
CA ALA A 362 26.43 3.65 8.00
C ALA A 362 25.61 2.69 7.12
N ALA A 363 24.35 2.44 7.47
CA ALA A 363 23.43 1.61 6.69
C ALA A 363 23.09 2.22 5.32
N SER A 364 23.16 3.56 5.19
CA SER A 364 22.99 4.28 3.93
C SER A 364 24.23 4.26 3.02
N GLY A 365 25.32 3.60 3.42
CA GLY A 365 26.60 3.64 2.70
C GLY A 365 27.43 4.92 2.94
N GLY A 366 27.10 5.70 3.97
CA GLY A 366 27.81 6.93 4.33
C GLY A 366 27.30 8.19 3.62
N TRP A 367 27.79 9.36 4.06
CA TRP A 367 27.37 10.66 3.51
C TRP A 367 27.68 10.85 2.03
N ASP A 368 28.77 10.24 1.54
CA ASP A 368 29.13 10.30 0.13
C ASP A 368 28.07 9.61 -0.73
N ASN A 369 27.58 8.44 -0.31
CA ASN A 369 26.49 7.74 -0.99
C ASN A 369 25.16 8.49 -0.87
N ILE A 370 24.84 9.00 0.32
CA ILE A 370 23.62 9.81 0.54
C ILE A 370 23.57 10.98 -0.44
N ARG A 371 24.67 11.71 -0.60
CA ARG A 371 24.71 12.84 -1.53
C ARG A 371 24.74 12.41 -2.99
N ALA A 372 25.52 11.39 -3.33
CA ALA A 372 25.67 10.95 -4.72
C ALA A 372 24.38 10.35 -5.30
N SER A 373 23.53 9.77 -4.46
CA SER A 373 22.28 9.10 -4.87
C SER A 373 21.03 9.98 -4.77
N SER A 374 21.20 11.30 -4.61
CA SER A 374 20.11 12.25 -4.61
C SER A 374 20.49 13.46 -5.45
N ASP A 375 19.54 13.96 -6.22
CA ASP A 375 19.65 15.15 -7.08
C ASP A 375 18.89 16.35 -6.50
N GLN A 376 18.20 16.15 -5.37
CA GLN A 376 17.40 17.16 -4.69
C GLN A 376 17.76 17.29 -3.21
N SER A 377 17.56 18.49 -2.67
CA SER A 377 17.83 18.80 -1.27
C SER A 377 17.02 20.01 -0.78
N PHE A 378 17.12 20.30 0.51
CA PHE A 378 16.39 21.36 1.20
C PHE A 378 17.31 22.15 2.12
N ASP A 379 17.03 23.45 2.23
CA ASP A 379 17.76 24.34 3.15
C ASP A 379 17.31 24.19 4.60
N SER A 380 16.07 23.72 4.83
CA SER A 380 15.49 23.55 6.16
C SER A 380 14.66 22.27 6.30
N ALA A 381 14.59 21.75 7.53
CA ALA A 381 13.72 20.64 7.89
C ALA A 381 12.24 20.95 7.64
N ASP A 382 11.80 22.19 7.87
CA ASP A 382 10.41 22.62 7.63
C ASP A 382 10.06 22.64 6.14
N ALA A 383 10.99 23.05 5.27
CA ALA A 383 10.80 22.99 3.82
C ALA A 383 10.69 21.53 3.34
N MET A 384 11.59 20.66 3.81
CA MET A 384 11.56 19.23 3.52
C MET A 384 10.24 18.58 3.99
N ALA A 385 9.82 18.82 5.24
CA ALA A 385 8.59 18.24 5.79
C ALA A 385 7.35 18.64 4.97
N ARG A 386 7.20 19.94 4.68
CA ARG A 386 6.07 20.46 3.88
C ARG A 386 6.06 19.89 2.47
N TYR A 387 7.22 19.82 1.83
CA TYR A 387 7.34 19.28 0.48
C TYR A 387 6.99 17.78 0.45
N LEU A 388 7.56 16.99 1.36
CA LEU A 388 7.29 15.55 1.43
C LEU A 388 5.81 15.27 1.66
N ILE A 389 5.17 15.97 2.61
CA ILE A 389 3.74 15.80 2.89
C ILE A 389 2.91 16.13 1.65
N ALA A 390 3.16 17.28 1.02
CA ALA A 390 2.30 17.77 -0.05
C ALA A 390 2.53 17.06 -1.39
N LYS A 391 3.77 16.65 -1.71
CA LYS A 391 4.09 15.96 -2.97
C LYS A 391 3.95 14.45 -2.86
N HIS A 392 4.44 13.86 -1.77
CA HIS A 392 4.55 12.40 -1.63
C HIS A 392 3.64 11.82 -0.56
N GLY A 393 2.85 12.60 0.20
CA GLY A 393 2.05 12.08 1.32
C GLY A 393 1.10 10.94 0.99
N ASP A 394 0.66 10.86 -0.28
CA ASP A 394 -0.21 9.79 -0.79
C ASP A 394 0.58 8.64 -1.48
N SER A 395 1.91 8.74 -1.57
CA SER A 395 2.76 7.70 -2.17
C SER A 395 2.88 6.50 -1.24
N ALA A 396 2.86 5.30 -1.83
CA ALA A 396 3.07 4.04 -1.10
C ALA A 396 4.42 3.96 -0.38
N THR A 397 5.41 4.78 -0.79
CA THR A 397 6.77 4.81 -0.24
C THR A 397 6.97 5.87 0.84
N TYR A 398 5.99 6.75 1.07
CA TYR A 398 6.14 7.94 1.91
C TYR A 398 6.49 7.64 3.36
N SER A 399 5.76 6.72 3.99
CA SER A 399 5.95 6.40 5.40
C SER A 399 7.38 5.94 5.69
N GLU A 400 7.93 5.16 4.76
CA GLU A 400 9.30 4.66 4.83
C GLU A 400 10.34 5.75 4.53
N ALA A 401 10.09 6.56 3.49
CA ALA A 401 10.93 7.72 3.17
C ALA A 401 11.05 8.67 4.35
N VAL A 402 9.93 8.97 5.02
CA VAL A 402 9.89 9.81 6.22
C VAL A 402 10.60 9.12 7.38
N ARG A 403 10.35 7.83 7.63
CA ARG A 403 11.01 7.08 8.70
C ARG A 403 12.52 7.19 8.60
N VAL A 404 13.09 6.78 7.46
CA VAL A 404 14.53 6.81 7.20
C VAL A 404 15.08 8.23 7.26
N SER A 405 14.35 9.21 6.70
CA SER A 405 14.76 10.62 6.76
C SER A 405 14.79 11.15 8.18
N THR A 406 13.86 10.76 9.07
CA THR A 406 13.86 11.20 10.48
C THR A 406 14.92 10.50 11.33
N ASP A 407 15.39 9.32 10.93
CA ASP A 407 16.55 8.67 11.54
C ASP A 407 17.85 9.41 11.18
N LEU A 408 17.96 9.90 9.93
CA LEU A 408 19.09 10.70 9.46
C LEU A 408 19.07 12.15 9.99
N TYR A 409 17.88 12.76 10.05
CA TYR A 409 17.62 14.14 10.44
C TYR A 409 16.60 14.20 11.61
N PRO A 410 17.05 14.08 12.86
CA PRO A 410 16.13 14.04 14.02
C PRO A 410 15.25 15.29 14.16
N ASP A 411 15.71 16.45 13.69
CA ASP A 411 14.97 17.72 13.68
C ASP A 411 13.86 17.76 12.62
N LEU A 412 13.93 16.94 11.56
CA LEU A 412 12.84 16.74 10.60
C LEU A 412 11.57 16.24 11.29
N ARG A 413 11.70 15.45 12.36
CA ARG A 413 10.54 14.97 13.11
C ARG A 413 9.76 16.10 13.77
N ALA A 414 10.46 17.05 14.37
CA ALA A 414 9.82 18.22 14.95
C ALA A 414 9.17 19.09 13.86
N ALA A 415 9.76 19.16 12.67
CA ALA A 415 9.17 19.84 11.52
C ALA A 415 7.90 19.15 11.02
N LEU A 416 7.90 17.82 10.89
CA LEU A 416 6.70 17.04 10.53
C LEU A 416 5.57 17.25 11.55
N LYS A 417 5.87 17.23 12.85
CA LYS A 417 4.88 17.51 13.91
C LYS A 417 4.29 18.93 13.87
N ARG A 418 5.00 19.90 13.27
CA ARG A 418 4.49 21.27 13.07
C ARG A 418 3.72 21.44 11.77
N ALA A 419 4.03 20.61 10.78
CA ALA A 419 3.44 20.67 9.45
C ALA A 419 2.08 19.96 9.39
N TYR A 420 1.89 18.91 10.20
CA TYR A 420 0.58 18.34 10.54
C TYR A 420 -0.10 19.15 11.64
#